data_AF-A0AAE2XZ41-F1
#
_entry.id   AF-A0AAE2XZ41-F1
#
_cell.length_a   1.000
_cell.length_b   1.000
_cell.length_c   1.000
_cell.angle_alpha   90.00
_cell.angle_beta   90.00
_cell.angle_gamma   90.00
#
_symmetry.space_group_name_H-M   'P 1'
#
loop_
_entity.id
_entity.type
_entity.pdbx_description
1 polymer ?
#
loop_
_entity_poly.entity_id
_entity_poly.type
_entity_poly.pdbx_seq_one_letter_code
_entity_poly.pdbx_strand_id
1 'polypeptide(L)'
;GSEPFVGLVWNKDKHPELPQAPDMVLMKILGAGADVLCERYKLPIRYRPLNDMEIWDPNKKTWRKFMGCGSSGLFNAMGFAWFPNCTKPSELMRKVLVSPAEKFADKVLKDVMERQWNLEEAG
;
A
#
# COMPACT_ATOMS: atom_id res chain seq x y z
N GLY A 1 2.89 -13.26 15.63
CA GLY A 1 3.03 -13.91 14.32
C GLY A 1 3.78 -12.97 13.41
N SER A 2 4.67 -13.46 12.56
CA SER A 2 5.37 -12.65 11.56
C SER A 2 4.37 -12.23 10.49
N GLU A 3 3.96 -10.96 10.49
CA GLU A 3 3.18 -10.39 9.39
C GLU A 3 4.09 -10.34 8.15
N PRO A 4 3.59 -10.72 6.96
CA PRO A 4 4.41 -10.70 5.76
C PRO A 4 4.78 -9.25 5.45
N PHE A 5 6.08 -8.95 5.45
CA PHE A 5 6.63 -7.68 5.00
C PHE A 5 7.68 -7.94 3.92
N VAL A 6 7.80 -7.03 2.97
CA VAL A 6 8.98 -6.95 2.09
C VAL A 6 9.56 -5.57 2.28
N GLY A 7 10.85 -5.55 2.56
CA GLY A 7 11.69 -4.38 2.53
C GLY A 7 12.72 -4.53 1.41
N LEU A 8 12.89 -3.48 0.61
CA LEU A 8 13.96 -3.35 -0.36
C LEU A 8 14.82 -2.15 0.01
N VAL A 9 16.13 -2.34 0.05
CA VAL A 9 17.10 -1.25 0.28
C VAL A 9 18.21 -1.37 -0.74
N TRP A 10 18.57 -0.26 -1.37
CA TRP A 10 19.69 -0.20 -2.31
C TRP A 10 20.51 1.07 -2.10
N ASN A 11 21.78 0.99 -2.50
CA ASN A 11 22.65 2.15 -2.59
C ASN A 11 22.43 2.84 -3.94
N LYS A 12 21.89 4.06 -3.95
CA LYS A 12 21.56 4.79 -5.18
C LYS A 12 22.79 5.24 -5.97
N ASP A 13 23.96 5.37 -5.33
CA ASP A 13 25.20 5.75 -6.01
C ASP A 13 25.79 4.56 -6.77
N LYS A 14 25.57 3.33 -6.26
CA LYS A 14 25.98 2.08 -6.91
C LYS A 14 24.98 1.54 -7.93
N HIS A 15 23.72 1.93 -7.79
CA HIS A 15 22.60 1.49 -8.63
C HIS A 15 21.85 2.69 -9.22
N PRO A 16 22.49 3.50 -10.08
CA PRO A 16 21.87 4.69 -10.64
C PRO A 16 20.67 4.39 -11.55
N GLU A 17 20.57 3.17 -12.06
CA GLU A 17 19.44 2.66 -12.86
C GLU A 17 18.14 2.51 -12.05
N LEU A 18 18.26 2.35 -10.73
CA LEU A 18 17.11 2.23 -9.85
C LEU A 18 16.54 3.62 -9.50
N PRO A 19 15.24 3.73 -9.16
CA PRO A 19 14.65 5.02 -8.81
C PRO A 19 15.35 5.63 -7.60
N GLN A 20 15.59 6.95 -7.61
CA GLN A 20 16.33 7.63 -6.53
C GLN A 20 15.48 8.61 -5.72
N ALA A 21 14.21 8.77 -6.10
CA ALA A 21 13.26 9.66 -5.43
C ALA A 21 12.08 8.83 -4.87
N PRO A 22 11.59 9.11 -3.65
CA PRO A 22 10.55 8.29 -3.00
C PRO A 22 9.26 8.15 -3.82
N ASP A 23 8.81 9.22 -4.48
CA ASP A 23 7.66 9.22 -5.37
C ASP A 23 7.84 8.29 -6.58
N MET A 24 9.02 8.31 -7.20
CA MET A 24 9.38 7.43 -8.32
C MET A 24 9.52 5.97 -7.88
N VAL A 25 10.01 5.73 -6.66
CA VAL A 25 10.05 4.40 -6.05
C VAL A 25 8.63 3.88 -5.89
N LEU A 26 7.75 4.67 -5.27
CA LEU A 26 6.36 4.28 -5.04
C LEU A 26 5.65 4.01 -6.37
N MET A 27 5.76 4.90 -7.35
CA MET A 27 5.14 4.70 -8.67
C MET A 27 5.62 3.43 -9.37
N LYS A 28 6.94 3.23 -9.49
CA LYS A 28 7.50 2.11 -10.27
C LYS A 28 7.33 0.77 -9.55
N ILE A 29 7.65 0.72 -8.26
CA ILE A 29 7.60 -0.53 -7.49
C ILE A 29 6.16 -0.93 -7.19
N LEU A 30 5.28 0.00 -6.80
CA LEU A 30 3.88 -0.35 -6.53
C LEU A 30 3.09 -0.64 -7.81
N GLY A 31 3.37 0.09 -8.90
CA GLY A 31 2.78 -0.22 -10.20
C GLY A 31 3.09 -1.65 -10.64
N ALA A 32 4.38 -2.00 -10.67
CA ALA A 32 4.80 -3.36 -11.01
C ALA A 32 4.27 -4.40 -10.01
N GLY A 33 4.24 -4.07 -8.71
CA GLY A 33 3.67 -4.93 -7.67
C GLY A 33 2.19 -5.18 -7.88
N ALA A 34 1.41 -4.18 -8.30
CA ALA A 34 -0.01 -4.33 -8.61
C ALA A 34 -0.22 -5.30 -9.77
N ASP A 35 0.55 -5.16 -10.86
CA ASP A 35 0.47 -6.03 -12.03
C ASP A 35 0.77 -7.49 -11.66
N VAL A 36 1.85 -7.73 -10.90
CA VAL A 36 2.24 -9.07 -10.45
C VAL A 36 1.17 -9.70 -9.55
N LEU A 37 0.61 -8.93 -8.61
CA LEU A 37 -0.42 -9.43 -7.70
C LEU A 37 -1.74 -9.69 -8.44
N CYS A 38 -2.14 -8.81 -9.36
CA CYS A 38 -3.26 -9.01 -10.28
C CYS A 38 -3.13 -10.31 -11.05
N GLU A 39 -1.99 -10.51 -11.69
CA GLU A 39 -1.76 -11.69 -12.52
C GLU A 39 -1.75 -12.98 -11.69
N ARG A 40 -1.08 -12.96 -10.54
CA ARG A 40 -0.92 -14.13 -9.68
C ARG A 40 -2.22 -14.56 -9.00
N TYR A 41 -2.97 -13.61 -8.45
CA TYR A 41 -4.14 -13.89 -7.63
C TYR A 41 -5.46 -13.73 -8.38
N LYS A 42 -5.44 -13.21 -9.62
CA LYS A 42 -6.64 -12.92 -10.42
C LYS A 42 -7.62 -11.97 -9.72
N LEU A 43 -7.10 -11.11 -8.84
CA LEU A 43 -7.86 -10.09 -8.12
C LEU A 43 -7.67 -8.73 -8.80
N PRO A 44 -8.70 -7.86 -8.84
CA PRO A 44 -8.55 -6.53 -9.43
C PRO A 44 -7.80 -5.65 -8.42
N ILE A 45 -6.50 -5.51 -8.61
CA ILE A 45 -5.59 -4.74 -7.76
C ILE A 45 -5.04 -3.56 -8.57
N ARG A 46 -4.86 -2.40 -7.91
CA ARG A 46 -4.24 -1.23 -8.54
C ARG A 46 -3.37 -0.45 -7.58
N TYR A 47 -2.40 0.25 -8.17
CA TYR A 47 -1.73 1.37 -7.53
C TYR A 47 -2.61 2.64 -7.62
N ARG A 48 -2.74 3.36 -6.50
CA ARG A 48 -3.27 4.73 -6.45
C ARG A 48 -2.12 5.68 -6.12
N PRO A 49 -1.96 6.80 -6.86
CA PRO A 49 -0.90 7.77 -6.65
C PRO A 49 -0.69 8.16 -5.17
N LEU A 50 0.56 8.48 -4.83
CA LEU A 50 1.12 8.65 -3.49
C LEU A 50 1.62 7.33 -2.88
N ASN A 51 0.79 6.51 -2.22
CA ASN A 51 1.28 5.32 -1.52
C ASN A 51 0.18 4.31 -1.15
N ASP A 52 -0.85 4.19 -1.98
CA ASP A 52 -1.96 3.28 -1.72
C ASP A 52 -1.98 2.15 -2.75
N MET A 53 -2.13 0.92 -2.27
CA MET A 53 -2.47 -0.25 -3.06
C MET A 53 -3.90 -0.63 -2.73
N GLU A 54 -4.74 -0.70 -3.75
CA GLU A 54 -6.19 -0.89 -3.60
C GLU A 54 -6.64 -2.18 -4.29
N ILE A 55 -7.62 -2.85 -3.69
CA ILE A 55 -8.35 -3.99 -4.26
C ILE A 55 -9.82 -3.61 -4.46
N TRP A 56 -10.44 -4.11 -5.52
CA TRP A 56 -11.84 -3.80 -5.84
C TRP A 56 -12.83 -4.56 -4.96
N ASP A 57 -13.83 -3.84 -4.43
CA ASP A 57 -14.95 -4.40 -3.66
C ASP A 57 -16.17 -4.63 -4.54
N PRO A 58 -16.51 -5.87 -4.91
CA PRO A 58 -17.73 -6.10 -5.67
C PRO A 58 -18.99 -5.81 -4.84
N ASN A 59 -18.95 -5.96 -3.51
CA ASN A 59 -20.11 -5.74 -2.63
C ASN A 59 -20.36 -4.24 -2.45
N LYS A 60 -19.31 -3.46 -2.17
CA LYS A 60 -19.40 -2.00 -1.98
C LYS A 60 -19.21 -1.19 -3.27
N LYS A 61 -18.87 -1.84 -4.38
CA LYS A 61 -18.54 -1.23 -5.68
C LYS A 61 -17.52 -0.10 -5.55
N THR A 62 -16.45 -0.34 -4.78
CA THR A 62 -15.42 0.67 -4.50
C THR A 62 -14.05 0.05 -4.33
N TRP A 63 -13.01 0.82 -4.58
CA TRP A 63 -11.63 0.43 -4.29
C TRP A 63 -11.32 0.63 -2.81
N ARG A 64 -10.67 -0.35 -2.17
CA ARG A 64 -10.30 -0.32 -0.75
C ARG A 64 -8.82 -0.62 -0.60
N LYS A 65 -8.15 0.14 0.28
CA LYS A 65 -6.72 0.00 0.55
C LYS A 65 -6.46 -1.33 1.26
N PHE A 66 -5.60 -2.19 0.70
CA PHE A 66 -5.29 -3.47 1.34
C PHE A 66 -3.85 -3.58 1.85
N MET A 67 -3.05 -2.53 1.66
CA MET A 67 -1.65 -2.55 2.02
C MET A 67 -1.14 -1.14 2.30
N GLY A 68 -0.36 -0.97 3.35
CA GLY A 68 0.45 0.24 3.57
C GLY A 68 1.78 0.13 2.84
N CYS A 69 2.29 1.25 2.32
CA CYS A 69 3.66 1.29 1.81
C CYS A 69 4.33 2.62 2.15
N GLY A 70 5.65 2.56 2.23
CA GLY A 70 6.50 3.70 2.51
C GLY A 70 7.78 3.60 1.68
N SER A 71 8.32 4.77 1.33
CA SER A 71 9.66 4.89 0.80
C SER A 71 10.39 6.03 1.50
N SER A 72 11.68 5.83 1.74
CA SER A 72 12.55 6.81 2.37
C SER A 72 13.89 6.83 1.64
N GLY A 73 14.46 8.02 1.47
CA GLY A 73 15.83 8.20 0.97
C GLY A 73 16.71 8.80 2.04
N LEU A 74 17.95 8.34 2.12
CA LEU A 74 18.96 8.88 3.04
C LEU A 74 20.33 8.87 2.37
N PHE A 75 20.99 10.03 2.28
CA PHE A 75 22.35 10.20 1.71
C PHE A 75 22.58 9.43 0.40
N ASN A 76 23.03 8.18 0.47
CA ASN A 76 23.36 7.26 -0.62
C ASN A 76 22.45 6.02 -0.70
N ALA A 77 21.40 5.94 0.10
CA ALA A 77 20.51 4.79 0.21
C ALA A 77 19.05 5.17 -0.09
N MET A 78 18.34 4.25 -0.70
CA MET A 78 16.89 4.28 -0.86
C MET A 78 16.29 3.05 -0.22
N GLY A 79 15.18 3.25 0.48
CA GLY A 79 14.39 2.22 1.11
C GLY A 79 12.95 2.23 0.59
N PHE A 80 12.39 1.04 0.50
CA PHE A 80 10.99 0.79 0.22
C PHE A 80 10.50 -0.32 1.13
N ALA A 81 9.29 -0.18 1.66
CA ALA A 81 8.63 -1.24 2.40
C ALA A 81 7.14 -1.28 2.07
N TRP A 82 6.60 -2.49 2.04
CA TRP A 82 5.17 -2.73 1.97
C TRP A 82 4.67 -3.59 3.14
N PHE A 83 3.42 -3.39 3.52
CA PHE A 83 2.78 -3.99 4.69
C PHE A 83 1.37 -4.43 4.29
N PRO A 84 1.24 -5.62 3.67
CA PRO A 84 -0.07 -6.19 3.37
C PRO A 84 -0.90 -6.36 4.64
N ASN A 85 -2.14 -5.89 4.60
CA ASN A 85 -3.10 -6.18 5.65
C ASN A 85 -3.59 -7.61 5.45
N CYS A 86 -3.04 -8.56 6.19
CA CYS A 86 -3.50 -9.95 6.13
C CYS A 86 -4.70 -10.19 7.04
N THR A 87 -4.89 -9.38 8.07
CA THR A 87 -5.93 -9.56 9.09
C THR A 87 -6.87 -8.36 9.15
N LYS A 88 -8.06 -8.58 9.70
CA LYS A 88 -9.02 -7.49 9.96
C LYS A 88 -8.42 -6.46 10.92
N PRO A 89 -8.68 -5.16 10.70
CA PRO A 89 -8.22 -4.16 11.65
C PRO A 89 -8.83 -4.41 13.05
N SER A 90 -8.05 -4.21 14.10
CA SER A 90 -8.50 -4.40 15.47
C SER A 90 -9.38 -3.23 15.96
N GLU A 91 -10.24 -3.50 16.94
CA GLU A 91 -11.05 -2.47 17.61
C GLU A 91 -10.18 -1.38 18.27
N LEU A 92 -8.93 -1.69 18.64
CA LEU A 92 -7.99 -0.71 19.13
C LEU A 92 -7.56 0.26 18.02
N MET A 93 -7.22 -0.25 16.82
CA MET A 93 -6.89 0.58 15.66
C MET A 93 -8.04 1.54 15.33
N ARG A 94 -9.29 1.10 15.42
CA ARG A 94 -10.48 1.95 15.26
C ARG A 94 -10.47 3.15 16.22
N LYS A 95 -10.13 2.94 17.48
CA LYS A 95 -10.17 3.99 18.51
C LYS A 95 -9.03 4.98 18.42
N VAL A 96 -7.85 4.54 17.97
CA VAL A 96 -6.62 5.36 18.02
C VAL A 96 -6.24 5.98 16.68
N LEU A 97 -6.64 5.39 15.55
CA LEU A 97 -6.35 5.92 14.22
C LEU A 97 -7.37 6.98 13.81
N VAL A 98 -7.23 8.19 14.34
CA VAL A 98 -7.93 9.36 13.82
C VAL A 98 -7.11 9.92 12.66
N SER A 99 -7.51 9.65 11.42
CA SER A 99 -6.80 10.30 10.30
C SER A 99 -7.37 11.70 10.05
N PRO A 100 -6.53 12.69 9.68
CA PRO A 100 -6.97 14.06 9.41
C PRO A 100 -8.04 14.11 8.31
N ALA A 101 -9.02 15.01 8.44
CA ALA A 101 -10.11 15.16 7.47
C ALA A 101 -9.61 15.42 6.04
N GLU A 102 -8.52 16.17 5.90
CA GLU A 102 -7.82 16.47 4.64
C GLU A 102 -7.36 15.20 3.92
N LYS A 103 -6.97 14.15 4.66
CA LYS A 103 -6.55 12.85 4.11
C LYS A 103 -7.72 12.01 3.58
N PHE A 104 -8.95 12.42 3.85
CA PHE A 104 -10.18 11.74 3.43
C PHE A 104 -11.03 12.56 2.46
N ALA A 105 -10.66 13.80 2.18
CA ALA A 105 -11.48 14.71 1.36
C ALA A 105 -11.77 14.15 -0.05
N ASP A 106 -10.86 13.34 -0.59
CA ASP A 106 -10.94 12.72 -1.92
C ASP A 106 -11.31 11.22 -1.88
N LYS A 107 -11.70 10.69 -0.71
CA LYS A 107 -11.98 9.26 -0.53
C LYS A 107 -13.48 9.01 -0.37
N VAL A 108 -13.97 8.04 -1.16
CA VAL A 108 -15.38 7.58 -1.11
C VAL A 108 -15.70 7.03 0.29
N LEU A 109 -14.77 6.28 0.88
CA LEU A 109 -14.88 5.74 2.23
C LEU A 109 -14.06 6.60 3.20
N LYS A 110 -14.75 7.21 4.17
CA LYS A 110 -14.17 8.13 5.17
C LYS A 110 -13.69 7.40 6.43
N ASP A 111 -14.23 6.22 6.70
CA ASP A 111 -13.86 5.40 7.86
C ASP A 111 -12.69 4.44 7.53
N VAL A 112 -11.77 4.26 8.48
CA VAL A 112 -10.58 3.41 8.30
C VAL A 112 -10.94 1.93 8.13
N MET A 113 -11.95 1.43 8.86
CA MET A 113 -12.41 0.04 8.78
C MET A 113 -13.01 -0.25 7.41
N GLU A 114 -13.77 0.72 6.89
CA GLU A 114 -14.34 0.59 5.57
C GLU A 114 -13.28 0.73 4.49
N ARG A 115 -12.27 1.59 4.67
CA ARG A 115 -11.24 1.79 3.66
C ARG A 115 -10.21 0.67 3.62
N GLN A 116 -9.92 0.03 4.76
CA GLN A 116 -8.98 -1.08 4.80
C GLN A 116 -9.68 -2.38 4.40
N TRP A 117 -9.05 -3.14 3.53
CA TRP A 117 -9.42 -4.54 3.29
C TRP A 117 -8.23 -5.44 3.60
N ASN A 118 -8.51 -6.65 4.02
CA ASN A 118 -7.54 -7.72 4.19
C ASN A 118 -7.68 -8.80 3.11
N LEU A 119 -6.63 -9.62 2.96
CA LEU A 119 -6.61 -10.72 2.00
C LEU A 119 -7.55 -11.89 2.39
N GLU A 120 -7.86 -12.09 3.68
CA GLU A 120 -8.79 -13.13 4.14
C GLU A 120 -10.23 -12.94 3.61
N GLU A 121 -10.67 -11.69 3.47
CA GLU A 121 -12.01 -11.35 2.98
C GLU A 121 -12.06 -11.11 1.46
N ALA A 122 -10.91 -11.07 0.79
CA ALA A 122 -10.80 -10.74 -0.63
C ALA A 122 -10.70 -11.98 -1.54
N GLY A 123 -10.38 -13.15 -0.98
CA GLY A 123 -10.40 -14.46 -1.65
C GLY A 123 -11.58 -15.30 -1.20
#